data_AF-A0A7W6AAM7-F1
#
_entry.id   AF-A0A7W6AAM7-F1
#
_cell.length_a   1.000
_cell.length_b   1.000
_cell.length_c   1.000
_cell.angle_alpha   90.00
_cell.angle_beta   90.00
_cell.angle_gamma   90.00
#
_symmetry.space_group_name_H-M   'P 1'
#
loop_
_entity.id
_entity.type
_entity.pdbx_description
1 polymer ?
#
loop_
_entity_poly.entity_id
_entity_poly.type
_entity_poly.pdbx_seq_one_letter_code
_entity_poly.pdbx_strand_id
1 'polypeptide(L)'
;MVDDSWGVTPPRGGLRIRTNDSLEERAAARAKARAEREGQRAAIMTDRMEARAANRLRETAAREAERAARRESEMAAAARDPHAAAAKRHRTSGRKDVVREQRDTRGYTTVVDEGRIRELAKRGASLSGLASAFGVSQDEIAAILAQATEE
;
A
#
# COMPACT_ATOMS: atom_id res chain seq x y z
N MET A 1 -17.05 38.46 -12.94
CA MET A 1 -16.89 37.15 -13.60
C MET A 1 -17.46 36.12 -12.64
N VAL A 2 -18.60 35.52 -12.98
CA VAL A 2 -19.27 34.51 -12.15
C VAL A 2 -18.89 33.15 -12.73
N ASP A 3 -18.38 32.26 -11.87
CA ASP A 3 -17.84 30.94 -12.20
C ASP A 3 -18.95 29.96 -12.60
N ASP A 4 -18.87 29.39 -13.81
CA ASP A 4 -19.79 28.40 -14.38
C ASP A 4 -19.43 26.94 -14.00
N SER A 5 -18.88 26.70 -12.81
CA SER A 5 -18.23 25.42 -12.48
C SER A 5 -19.15 24.28 -12.01
N TRP A 6 -20.47 24.48 -11.89
CA TRP A 6 -21.36 23.46 -11.30
C TRP A 6 -22.72 23.23 -12.00
N GLY A 7 -22.84 23.49 -13.30
CA GLY A 7 -24.09 23.20 -13.99
C GLY A 7 -23.96 23.12 -15.49
N VAL A 8 -23.84 21.91 -16.02
CA VAL A 8 -24.17 21.66 -17.44
C VAL A 8 -25.65 22.01 -17.59
N THR A 9 -25.92 23.23 -18.00
CA THR A 9 -27.26 23.68 -18.34
C THR A 9 -27.66 22.88 -19.59
N PRO A 10 -28.66 21.98 -19.52
CA PRO A 10 -29.05 21.24 -20.72
C PRO A 10 -29.52 22.26 -21.77
N PRO A 11 -29.15 22.08 -23.05
CA PRO A 11 -29.49 23.05 -24.08
C PRO A 11 -31.01 23.29 -24.09
N ARG A 12 -31.41 24.53 -23.79
CA ARG A 12 -32.79 24.99 -23.91
C ARG A 12 -33.17 24.97 -25.39
N GLY A 13 -33.71 23.86 -25.87
CA GLY A 13 -34.16 23.75 -27.26
C GLY A 13 -34.08 22.37 -27.91
N GLY A 14 -33.71 21.30 -27.18
CA GLY A 14 -33.83 19.95 -27.73
C GLY A 14 -35.29 19.52 -27.81
N LEU A 15 -35.88 19.54 -29.01
CA LEU A 15 -37.17 18.94 -29.29
C LEU A 15 -37.10 17.48 -28.82
N ARG A 16 -37.77 17.12 -27.71
CA ARG A 16 -37.89 15.73 -27.30
C ARG A 16 -38.79 15.05 -28.32
N ILE A 17 -38.18 14.45 -29.34
CA ILE A 17 -38.89 13.61 -30.30
C ILE A 17 -39.51 12.49 -29.47
N ARG A 18 -40.81 12.59 -29.19
CA ARG A 18 -41.59 11.48 -28.65
C ARG A 18 -41.64 10.48 -29.79
N THR A 19 -40.79 9.47 -29.74
CA THR A 19 -40.92 8.33 -30.63
C THR A 19 -42.27 7.68 -30.33
N ASN A 20 -43.01 7.34 -31.39
CA ASN A 20 -44.31 6.65 -31.29
C ASN A 20 -44.15 5.18 -30.88
N ASP A 21 -42.97 4.80 -30.40
CA ASP A 21 -42.66 3.45 -29.96
C ASP A 21 -43.60 3.02 -28.84
N SER A 22 -44.03 1.76 -28.92
CA SER A 22 -44.79 1.11 -27.86
C SER A 22 -43.97 1.04 -26.56
N LEU A 23 -44.65 0.84 -25.42
CA LEU A 23 -43.97 0.65 -24.14
C LEU A 23 -43.02 -0.56 -24.17
N GLU A 24 -43.36 -1.60 -24.94
CA GLU A 24 -42.55 -2.79 -25.13
C GLU A 24 -41.28 -2.51 -25.93
N GLU A 25 -41.39 -1.78 -27.05
CA GLU A 25 -40.23 -1.37 -27.86
C GLU A 25 -39.26 -0.50 -27.06
N ARG A 26 -39.79 0.41 -26.24
CA ARG A 26 -38.98 1.25 -25.34
C ARG A 26 -38.31 0.43 -24.23
N ALA A 27 -38.99 -0.58 -23.69
CA ALA A 27 -38.42 -1.50 -22.72
C ALA A 27 -37.30 -2.36 -23.34
N ALA A 28 -37.51 -2.87 -24.55
CA ALA A 28 -36.53 -3.62 -25.33
C ALA A 28 -35.29 -2.77 -25.65
N ALA A 29 -35.48 -1.52 -26.09
CA ALA A 29 -34.37 -0.59 -26.34
C ALA A 29 -33.55 -0.32 -25.07
N ARG A 30 -34.19 -0.14 -23.91
CA ARG A 30 -33.50 0.02 -22.63
C ARG A 30 -32.80 -1.25 -22.16
N ALA A 31 -33.34 -2.44 -22.45
CA ALA A 31 -32.70 -3.71 -22.15
C ALA A 31 -31.43 -3.89 -23.02
N LYS A 32 -31.55 -3.63 -24.32
CA LYS A 32 -30.42 -3.66 -25.26
C LYS A 32 -29.31 -2.68 -24.85
N ALA A 33 -29.66 -1.43 -24.55
CA ALA A 33 -28.70 -0.43 -24.09
C ALA A 33 -28.04 -0.78 -22.74
N ARG A 34 -28.68 -1.61 -21.89
CA ARG A 34 -28.07 -2.13 -20.66
C ARG A 34 -27.07 -3.24 -20.97
N ALA A 35 -27.45 -4.20 -21.82
CA ALA A 35 -26.57 -5.28 -22.26
C ALA A 35 -25.33 -4.75 -22.99
N GLU A 36 -25.49 -3.73 -23.84
CA GLU A 36 -24.36 -3.08 -24.53
C GLU A 36 -23.39 -2.42 -23.54
N ARG A 37 -23.91 -1.71 -22.53
CA ARG A 37 -23.08 -1.09 -21.47
C ARG A 37 -22.36 -2.14 -20.63
N GLU A 38 -23.00 -3.27 -20.36
CA GLU A 38 -22.38 -4.39 -19.64
C GLU A 38 -21.25 -5.02 -20.47
N GLY A 39 -21.49 -5.29 -21.76
CA GLY A 39 -20.46 -5.78 -22.68
C GLY A 39 -19.27 -4.82 -22.80
N GLN A 40 -19.52 -3.51 -22.91
CA GLN A 40 -18.46 -2.50 -22.93
C GLN A 40 -17.65 -2.47 -21.63
N ARG A 41 -18.31 -2.61 -20.47
CA ARG A 41 -17.62 -2.69 -19.17
C ARG A 41 -16.74 -3.93 -19.08
N ALA A 42 -17.24 -5.08 -19.54
CA ALA A 42 -16.47 -6.31 -19.58
C ALA A 42 -15.23 -6.17 -20.47
N ALA A 43 -15.38 -5.62 -21.68
CA ALA A 43 -14.27 -5.37 -22.60
C ALA A 43 -13.21 -4.41 -22.02
N ILE A 44 -13.62 -3.29 -21.43
CA ILE A 44 -12.68 -2.36 -20.78
C ILE A 44 -11.93 -3.04 -19.63
N MET A 45 -12.59 -3.93 -18.89
CA MET A 45 -11.95 -4.66 -17.79
C MET A 45 -10.97 -5.71 -18.30
N THR A 46 -11.28 -6.44 -19.39
CA THR A 46 -10.34 -7.38 -20.01
C THR A 46 -9.10 -6.64 -20.52
N ASP A 47 -9.28 -5.54 -21.25
CA ASP A 47 -8.17 -4.73 -21.78
C ASP A 47 -7.26 -4.21 -20.67
N ARG A 48 -7.85 -3.77 -19.54
CA ARG A 48 -7.09 -3.31 -18.37
C ARG A 48 -6.28 -4.45 -17.73
N MET A 49 -6.84 -5.65 -17.66
CA MET A 49 -6.12 -6.81 -17.09
C MET A 49 -5.00 -7.27 -18.01
N GLU A 50 -5.22 -7.28 -19.32
CA GLU A 50 -4.19 -7.58 -20.33
C GLU A 50 -3.05 -6.56 -20.30
N ALA A 51 -3.38 -5.26 -20.25
CA ALA A 51 -2.38 -4.20 -20.14
C ALA A 51 -1.54 -4.33 -18.86
N ARG A 52 -2.18 -4.66 -17.72
CA ARG A 52 -1.46 -4.91 -16.45
C ARG A 52 -0.57 -6.15 -16.53
N ALA A 53 -1.02 -7.22 -17.18
CA ALA A 53 -0.20 -8.42 -17.40
C ALA A 53 1.02 -8.10 -18.26
N ALA A 54 0.83 -7.40 -19.38
CA ALA A 54 1.90 -6.96 -20.27
C ALA A 54 2.91 -6.03 -19.56
N ASN A 55 2.45 -5.11 -18.71
CA ASN A 55 3.34 -4.26 -17.92
C ASN A 55 4.20 -5.07 -16.94
N ARG A 56 3.58 -6.01 -16.22
CA ARG A 56 4.32 -6.89 -15.30
C ARG A 56 5.40 -7.69 -16.02
N LEU A 57 5.08 -8.26 -17.18
CA LEU A 57 6.05 -9.01 -17.99
C LEU A 57 7.22 -8.14 -18.46
N ARG A 58 6.94 -6.89 -18.87
CA ARG A 58 8.00 -5.93 -19.26
C ARG A 58 8.89 -5.55 -18.08
N GLU A 59 8.31 -5.29 -16.92
CA GLU A 59 9.06 -4.96 -15.70
C GLU A 59 9.91 -6.13 -15.20
N THR A 60 9.41 -7.36 -15.29
CA THR A 60 10.18 -8.55 -14.91
C THR A 60 11.35 -8.75 -15.86
N ALA A 61 11.11 -8.63 -17.18
CA ALA A 61 12.17 -8.73 -18.19
C ALA A 61 13.24 -7.64 -17.99
N ALA A 62 12.84 -6.39 -17.71
CA ALA A 62 13.78 -5.30 -17.45
C ALA A 62 14.65 -5.56 -16.21
N ARG A 63 14.05 -6.05 -15.12
CA ARG A 63 14.77 -6.41 -13.90
C ARG A 63 15.76 -7.56 -14.13
N GLU A 64 15.37 -8.55 -14.93
CA GLU A 64 16.26 -9.67 -15.27
C GLU A 64 17.42 -9.24 -16.16
N ALA A 65 17.16 -8.36 -17.14
CA ALA A 65 18.19 -7.76 -17.98
C ALA A 65 19.18 -6.94 -17.14
N GLU A 66 18.71 -6.15 -16.18
CA GLU A 66 19.59 -5.39 -15.28
C GLU A 66 20.46 -6.31 -14.42
N ARG A 67 19.89 -7.40 -13.88
CA ARG A 67 20.65 -8.40 -13.11
C ARG A 67 21.66 -9.15 -13.98
N ALA A 68 21.34 -9.42 -15.24
CA ALA A 68 22.25 -10.04 -16.20
C ALA A 68 23.42 -9.09 -16.52
N ALA A 69 23.12 -7.84 -16.88
CA ALA A 69 24.13 -6.81 -17.14
C ALA A 69 25.06 -6.58 -15.93
N ARG A 70 24.50 -6.59 -14.71
CA ARG A 70 25.31 -6.49 -13.48
C ARG A 70 26.27 -7.67 -13.34
N ARG A 71 25.78 -8.90 -13.50
CA ARG A 71 26.62 -10.12 -13.46
C ARG A 71 27.70 -10.09 -14.53
N GLU A 72 27.38 -9.70 -15.76
CA GLU A 72 28.36 -9.55 -16.84
C GLU A 72 29.42 -8.51 -16.51
N SER A 73 29.02 -7.37 -15.96
CA SER A 73 29.96 -6.33 -15.52
C SER A 73 30.87 -6.80 -14.39
N GLU A 74 30.35 -7.60 -13.46
CA GLU A 74 31.11 -8.18 -12.35
C GLU A 74 32.10 -9.23 -12.86
N MET A 75 31.69 -10.10 -13.79
CA MET A 75 32.59 -11.08 -14.43
C MET A 75 33.69 -10.39 -15.24
N ALA A 76 33.34 -9.35 -16.01
CA ALA A 76 34.33 -8.59 -16.78
C ALA A 76 35.34 -7.88 -15.86
N ALA A 77 34.87 -7.33 -14.73
CA ALA A 77 35.74 -6.73 -13.73
C ALA A 77 36.65 -7.78 -13.05
N ALA A 78 36.11 -8.94 -12.70
CA ALA A 78 36.87 -10.04 -12.10
C ALA A 78 37.92 -10.64 -13.07
N ALA A 79 37.62 -10.68 -14.36
CA ALA A 79 38.57 -11.11 -15.39
C ALA A 79 39.76 -10.13 -15.53
N ARG A 80 39.50 -8.82 -15.36
CA ARG A 80 40.55 -7.79 -15.43
C ARG A 80 41.40 -7.73 -14.16
N ASP A 81 40.81 -7.96 -13.00
CA ASP A 81 41.49 -8.03 -11.72
C ASP A 81 40.86 -9.12 -10.84
N PRO A 82 41.50 -10.31 -10.75
CA PRO A 82 41.02 -11.42 -9.93
C PRO A 82 40.90 -11.09 -8.43
N HIS A 83 41.60 -10.06 -7.95
CA HIS A 83 41.57 -9.61 -6.55
C HIS A 83 40.54 -8.50 -6.29
N ALA A 84 40.00 -7.85 -7.33
CA ALA A 84 38.99 -6.79 -7.18
C ALA A 84 37.71 -7.29 -6.50
N ALA A 85 37.32 -8.56 -6.72
CA ALA A 85 36.19 -9.17 -6.04
C ALA A 85 36.44 -9.33 -4.52
N ALA A 86 37.68 -9.67 -4.12
CA ALA A 86 38.08 -9.75 -2.72
C ALA A 86 38.15 -8.37 -2.05
N ALA A 87 38.50 -7.32 -2.79
CA ALA A 87 38.49 -5.94 -2.32
C ALA A 87 37.08 -5.35 -2.16
N LYS A 88 36.14 -5.71 -3.05
CA LYS A 88 34.73 -5.29 -3.02
C LYS A 88 33.85 -6.07 -2.05
N ARG A 89 34.33 -7.20 -1.52
CA ARG A 89 33.65 -7.86 -0.40
C ARG A 89 33.55 -6.84 0.73
N HIS A 90 32.36 -6.26 0.88
CA HIS A 90 31.98 -5.58 2.10
C HIS A 90 32.36 -6.56 3.19
N ARG A 91 33.26 -6.16 4.09
CA ARG A 91 33.63 -6.96 5.25
C ARG A 91 32.36 -7.15 6.06
N THR A 92 31.52 -8.12 5.67
CA THR A 92 30.59 -8.76 6.58
C THR A 92 31.47 -9.17 7.75
N SER A 93 31.00 -8.92 8.97
CA SER A 93 31.76 -9.14 10.19
C SER A 93 32.01 -10.65 10.36
N GLY A 94 32.95 -11.18 9.58
CA GLY A 94 33.43 -12.54 9.61
C GLY A 94 34.61 -12.70 10.57
N ARG A 95 34.77 -11.77 11.52
CA ARG A 95 35.50 -12.07 12.74
C ARG A 95 34.54 -12.81 13.66
N LYS A 96 34.79 -14.11 13.85
CA LYS A 96 34.11 -14.93 14.87
C LYS A 96 34.39 -14.43 16.30
N ASP A 97 35.32 -13.48 16.45
CA ASP A 97 35.77 -12.96 17.75
C ASP A 97 35.09 -11.64 18.15
N VAL A 98 34.22 -11.08 17.30
CA VAL A 98 33.40 -9.92 17.70
C VAL A 98 32.21 -10.45 18.48
N VAL A 99 32.44 -10.77 19.75
CA VAL A 99 31.37 -10.84 20.74
C VAL A 99 30.82 -9.42 20.84
N ARG A 100 29.69 -9.16 20.17
CA ARG A 100 28.87 -8.01 20.53
C ARG A 100 28.54 -8.19 22.01
N GLU A 101 29.02 -7.28 22.85
CA GLU A 101 28.66 -7.26 24.27
C GLU A 101 27.14 -7.38 24.36
N GLN A 102 26.68 -8.51 24.86
CA GLN A 102 25.26 -8.73 25.10
C GLN A 102 24.92 -7.82 26.28
N ARG A 103 24.21 -6.73 26.01
CA ARG A 103 23.74 -5.85 27.08
C ARG A 103 22.84 -6.69 27.99
N ASP A 104 23.21 -6.79 29.26
CA ASP A 104 22.34 -7.38 30.27
C ASP A 104 21.20 -6.40 30.55
N THR A 105 20.03 -6.67 29.99
CA THR A 105 18.83 -5.86 30.15
C THR A 105 17.94 -6.37 31.28
N ARG A 106 18.39 -7.36 32.08
CA ARG A 106 17.60 -7.93 33.18
C ARG A 106 17.28 -6.92 34.27
N GLY A 107 18.07 -5.83 34.36
CA GLY A 107 17.85 -4.72 35.29
C GLY A 107 17.16 -3.50 34.69
N TYR A 108 16.69 -3.56 33.43
CA TYR A 108 15.99 -2.43 32.83
C TYR A 108 14.56 -2.37 33.35
N THR A 109 14.25 -1.32 34.11
CA THR A 109 12.87 -1.01 34.50
C THR A 109 12.20 -0.22 33.39
N THR A 110 11.09 -0.73 32.88
CA THR A 110 10.21 0.04 32.00
C THR A 110 9.63 1.19 32.81
N VAL A 111 9.99 2.43 32.47
CA VAL A 111 9.33 3.61 33.03
C VAL A 111 7.92 3.68 32.43
N VAL A 112 6.91 3.79 33.29
CA VAL A 112 5.52 3.97 32.89
C VAL A 112 5.39 5.38 32.28
N ASP A 113 5.24 5.44 30.97
CA ASP A 113 5.04 6.67 30.21
C ASP A 113 3.57 6.74 29.80
N GLU A 114 2.82 7.62 30.47
CA GLU A 114 1.40 7.83 30.23
C GLU A 114 1.11 8.29 28.80
N GLY A 115 1.97 9.14 28.21
CA GLY A 115 1.82 9.62 26.84
C GLY A 115 1.89 8.45 25.85
N ARG A 116 2.86 7.56 26.07
CA ARG A 116 3.02 6.33 25.27
C ARG A 116 1.84 5.37 25.45
N ILE A 117 1.31 5.22 26.66
CA ILE A 117 0.11 4.41 26.92
C ILE A 117 -1.08 4.95 26.13
N ARG A 118 -1.30 6.26 26.16
CA ARG A 118 -2.39 6.93 25.41
C ARG A 118 -2.24 6.75 23.90
N GLU A 119 -1.02 6.89 23.35
CA GLU A 119 -0.76 6.65 21.93
C GLU A 119 -1.06 5.20 21.50
N LEU A 120 -0.63 4.22 22.30
CA LEU A 120 -0.85 2.81 22.01
C LEU A 120 -2.33 2.44 22.10
N ALA A 121 -3.06 3.00 23.07
CA ALA A 121 -4.50 2.84 23.17
C ALA A 121 -5.23 3.41 21.95
N LYS A 122 -4.84 4.61 21.47
CA LYS A 122 -5.37 5.19 20.21
C LYS A 122 -5.13 4.30 18.99
N ARG A 123 -4.03 3.52 18.98
CA ARG A 123 -3.71 2.55 17.91
C ARG A 123 -4.42 1.20 18.06
N GLY A 124 -5.28 1.05 19.07
CA GLY A 124 -6.09 -0.15 19.29
C GLY A 124 -5.42 -1.21 20.16
N ALA A 125 -4.40 -0.86 20.96
CA ALA A 125 -3.85 -1.77 21.96
C ALA A 125 -4.90 -2.09 23.05
N SER A 126 -4.99 -3.36 23.45
CA SER A 126 -5.89 -3.79 24.53
C SER A 126 -5.35 -3.41 25.91
N LEU A 127 -6.23 -3.22 26.89
CA LEU A 127 -5.87 -2.95 28.29
C LEU A 127 -4.94 -4.03 28.86
N SER A 128 -5.21 -5.31 28.56
CA SER A 128 -4.38 -6.44 28.99
C SER A 128 -2.98 -6.42 28.36
N GLY A 129 -2.87 -6.01 27.10
CA GLY A 129 -1.60 -5.88 26.39
C GLY A 129 -0.76 -4.72 26.93
N LEU A 130 -1.40 -3.60 27.27
CA LEU A 130 -0.75 -2.45 27.89
C LEU A 130 -0.27 -2.79 29.31
N ALA A 131 -1.14 -3.37 30.15
CA ALA A 131 -0.79 -3.82 31.50
C ALA A 131 0.44 -4.75 31.49
N SER A 132 0.47 -5.72 30.57
CA SER A 132 1.58 -6.67 30.44
C SER A 132 2.88 -6.01 29.95
N ALA A 133 2.80 -5.04 29.05
CA ALA A 133 3.97 -4.37 28.49
C ALA A 133 4.62 -3.37 29.48
N PHE A 134 3.80 -2.71 30.30
CA PHE A 134 4.24 -1.71 31.27
C PHE A 134 4.41 -2.27 32.69
N GLY A 135 4.00 -3.51 32.94
CA GLY A 135 4.15 -4.16 34.25
C GLY A 135 3.24 -3.58 35.34
N VAL A 136 2.08 -3.02 34.94
CA VAL A 136 1.09 -2.39 35.82
C VAL A 136 -0.25 -3.10 35.73
N SER A 137 -1.16 -2.84 36.67
CA SER A 137 -2.50 -3.41 36.66
C SER A 137 -3.37 -2.83 35.53
N GLN A 138 -4.43 -3.55 35.13
CA GLN A 138 -5.38 -3.03 34.14
C GLN A 138 -6.15 -1.81 34.68
N ASP A 139 -6.40 -1.75 35.99
CA ASP A 139 -7.09 -0.64 36.64
C ASP A 139 -6.27 0.66 36.59
N GLU A 140 -4.95 0.57 36.77
CA GLU A 140 -4.02 1.70 36.61
C GLU A 140 -4.00 2.21 35.17
N ILE A 141 -3.99 1.32 34.17
CA ILE A 141 -4.09 1.72 32.75
C ILE A 141 -5.43 2.39 32.47
N ALA A 142 -6.53 1.87 33.01
CA ALA A 142 -7.86 2.46 32.84
C ALA A 142 -7.93 3.88 33.44
N ALA A 143 -7.34 4.10 34.61
CA ALA A 143 -7.26 5.42 35.24
C ALA A 143 -6.45 6.42 34.39
N ILE A 144 -5.29 6.02 33.85
CA ILE A 144 -4.46 6.86 32.98
C ILE A 144 -5.21 7.25 31.70
N LEU A 145 -5.99 6.33 31.14
CA LEU A 145 -6.78 6.59 29.93
C LEU A 145 -8.01 7.45 30.21
N ALA A 146 -8.63 7.34 31.39
CA ALA A 146 -9.75 8.19 31.80
C ALA A 146 -9.34 9.65 32.01
N GLN A 147 -8.17 9.90 32.60
CA GLN A 147 -7.62 11.24 32.76
C GLN A 147 -7.34 11.92 31.40
N ALA A 148 -7.01 11.15 30.37
CA ALA A 148 -6.77 11.68 29.02
C ALA A 148 -8.04 12.07 28.25
N THR A 149 -9.22 11.69 28.75
CA THR A 149 -10.52 12.03 28.13
C THR A 149 -11.20 13.25 28.78
N GLU A 150 -10.69 13.74 29.91
CA GLU A 150 -11.21 14.91 30.61
C GLU A 150 -10.49 16.23 30.23
N GLU A 151 -9.39 16.14 29.46
CA GLU A 151 -8.71 17.26 28.78
C GLU A 151 -9.13 17.39 27.31
#